data_AF-A0A318ZI88-F1
#
_entry.id   AF-A0A318ZI88-F1
#
_cell.length_a   1.000
_cell.length_b   1.000
_cell.length_c   1.000
_cell.angle_alpha   90.00
_cell.angle_beta   90.00
_cell.angle_gamma   90.00
#
_symmetry.space_group_name_H-M   'P 1'
#
loop_
_entity.id
_entity.type
_entity.pdbx_description
1 polymer ?
#
loop_
_entity_poly.entity_id
_entity_poly.type
_entity_poly.pdbx_seq_one_letter_code
_entity_poly.pdbx_strand_id
1 'polypeptide(L)'
;MGRINPAIPPNDPHTPRWLLDLEEWRIHPYTSIPAATLEAHGYGVVSYTWGYIVATPGQPAPNPPAGLLWDVPTVSAWPLSRAREVMQTIGTRYVWWDWMCVPQRGEGLRPLSRELEVVQAEEIGKQMHIYGNATKSIIWLHSTNWTTTPASAMQELLHLRLYYDEDTAPDPNTTPTSLQNHANHIAAQLALAHEQEHWTRSGWTLQEGVLLHETDLIDGRGARLTDLTSPGYFLGDHATVADLTIPVTRLAFELAIAYFMQSQGYEPDVGAP
;
A
#
# COMPACT_ATOMS: atom_id res chain seq x y z
N MET A 1 -27.22 -10.46 30.88
CA MET A 1 -25.81 -10.01 30.81
C MET A 1 -25.01 -11.16 30.23
N GLY A 2 -24.54 -11.04 29.00
CA GLY A 2 -23.70 -12.06 28.35
C GLY A 2 -22.36 -12.15 29.08
N ARG A 3 -21.85 -13.37 29.27
CA ARG A 3 -20.51 -13.58 29.83
C ARG A 3 -19.50 -13.03 28.82
N ILE A 4 -18.72 -12.04 29.22
CA ILE A 4 -17.60 -11.51 28.41
C ILE A 4 -16.66 -12.68 28.12
N ASN A 5 -16.43 -12.97 26.83
CA ASN A 5 -15.45 -13.96 26.42
C ASN A 5 -14.05 -13.51 26.88
N PRO A 6 -13.39 -14.22 27.82
CA PRO A 6 -12.11 -13.79 28.38
C PRO A 6 -10.97 -13.79 27.35
N ALA A 7 -11.19 -14.39 26.17
CA ALA A 7 -10.23 -14.36 25.06
C ALA A 7 -10.26 -13.05 24.25
N ILE A 8 -11.28 -12.20 24.43
CA ILE A 8 -11.37 -10.90 23.77
C ILE A 8 -10.80 -9.84 24.75
N PRO A 9 -9.71 -9.13 24.40
CA PRO A 9 -9.18 -8.04 25.22
C PRO A 9 -10.23 -6.94 25.48
N PRO A 10 -10.02 -5.98 26.40
CA PRO A 10 -10.87 -4.79 26.48
C PRO A 10 -10.66 -3.87 25.26
N ASN A 11 -11.64 -3.01 24.96
CA ASN A 11 -11.45 -1.97 23.94
C ASN A 11 -10.62 -0.82 24.50
N ASP A 12 -9.73 -0.29 23.67
CA ASP A 12 -9.07 1.00 23.87
C ASP A 12 -9.22 1.76 22.54
N PRO A 13 -9.74 3.01 22.55
CA PRO A 13 -9.94 3.80 21.33
C PRO A 13 -8.64 4.24 20.65
N HIS A 14 -7.48 4.14 21.31
CA HIS A 14 -6.20 4.66 20.81
C HIS A 14 -5.17 3.58 20.48
N THR A 15 -5.42 2.33 20.86
CA THR A 15 -4.50 1.21 20.64
C THR A 15 -5.24 0.01 20.04
N PRO A 16 -4.58 -0.83 19.23
CA PRO A 16 -5.20 -2.02 18.68
C PRO A 16 -5.51 -3.03 19.79
N ARG A 17 -6.52 -3.89 19.60
CA ARG A 17 -6.76 -4.99 20.55
C ARG A 17 -5.70 -6.07 20.48
N TRP A 18 -5.22 -6.35 19.27
CA TRP A 18 -4.24 -7.40 19.00
C TRP A 18 -3.10 -6.89 18.13
N LEU A 19 -1.94 -7.51 18.30
CA LEU A 19 -0.83 -7.45 17.36
C LEU A 19 -0.45 -8.87 16.98
N LEU A 20 -0.10 -9.07 15.71
CA LEU A 20 0.50 -10.29 15.21
C LEU A 20 2.00 -10.28 15.53
N ASP A 21 2.47 -11.31 16.22
CA ASP A 21 3.88 -11.62 16.38
C ASP A 21 4.36 -12.43 15.17
N LEU A 22 5.24 -11.85 14.36
CA LEU A 22 5.77 -12.47 13.15
C LEU A 22 6.76 -13.61 13.42
N GLU A 23 7.42 -13.60 14.59
CA GLU A 23 8.37 -14.64 15.00
C GLU A 23 7.62 -15.89 15.45
N GLU A 24 6.64 -15.71 16.35
CA GLU A 24 5.85 -16.82 16.89
C GLU A 24 4.69 -17.25 15.97
N TRP A 25 4.33 -16.41 15.00
CA TRP A 25 3.12 -16.57 14.17
C TRP A 25 1.86 -16.73 15.02
N ARG A 26 1.64 -15.75 15.90
CA ARG A 26 0.57 -15.75 16.91
C ARG A 26 0.06 -14.35 17.12
N ILE A 27 -1.24 -14.20 17.32
CA ILE A 27 -1.81 -12.94 17.78
C ILE A 27 -1.73 -12.83 19.31
N HIS A 28 -1.32 -11.67 19.79
CA HIS A 28 -1.26 -11.36 21.22
C HIS A 28 -2.15 -10.14 21.50
N PRO A 29 -2.86 -10.11 22.64
CA PRO A 29 -3.43 -8.86 23.13
C PRO A 29 -2.36 -7.78 23.20
N TYR A 30 -2.64 -6.58 22.69
CA TYR A 30 -1.71 -5.45 22.75
C TYR A 30 -1.21 -5.21 24.18
N THR A 31 -2.12 -5.31 25.15
CA THR A 31 -1.85 -5.12 26.59
C THR A 31 -1.00 -6.22 27.23
N SER A 32 -0.81 -7.36 26.57
CA SER A 32 0.07 -8.44 27.06
C SER A 32 1.52 -8.30 26.60
N ILE A 33 1.78 -7.45 25.61
CA ILE A 33 3.14 -7.19 25.12
C ILE A 33 3.82 -6.23 26.11
N PRO A 34 5.06 -6.50 26.57
CA PRO A 34 5.74 -5.61 27.50
C PRO A 34 5.85 -4.19 26.94
N ALA A 35 5.47 -3.19 27.74
CA ALA A 35 5.50 -1.78 27.33
C ALA A 35 6.88 -1.35 26.83
N ALA A 36 7.95 -1.77 27.52
CA ALA A 36 9.33 -1.50 27.10
C ALA A 36 9.66 -2.03 25.69
N THR A 37 9.04 -3.14 25.27
CA THR A 37 9.22 -3.69 23.92
C THR A 37 8.55 -2.81 22.87
N LEU A 38 7.32 -2.37 23.13
CA LEU A 38 6.56 -1.48 22.26
C LEU A 38 7.18 -0.06 22.22
N GLU A 39 7.71 0.44 23.33
CA GLU A 39 8.42 1.74 23.35
C GLU A 39 9.72 1.68 22.55
N ALA A 40 10.46 0.57 22.62
CA ALA A 40 11.75 0.44 21.95
C ALA A 40 11.64 0.14 20.44
N HIS A 41 10.66 -0.68 20.03
CA HIS A 41 10.57 -1.19 18.65
C HIS A 41 9.26 -0.83 17.95
N GLY A 42 8.28 -0.31 18.69
CA GLY A 42 6.93 -0.08 18.21
C GLY A 42 6.26 -1.32 17.64
N TYR A 43 5.29 -1.07 16.77
CA TYR A 43 4.69 -2.06 15.90
C TYR A 43 4.57 -1.50 14.48
N GLY A 44 4.34 -2.40 13.54
CA GLY A 44 4.17 -2.09 12.12
C GLY A 44 2.72 -2.15 11.69
N VAL A 45 2.38 -1.47 10.60
CA VAL A 45 1.07 -1.57 9.93
C VAL A 45 1.23 -1.96 8.47
N VAL A 46 0.21 -2.58 7.91
CA VAL A 46 0.23 -3.11 6.55
C VAL A 46 -1.01 -2.62 5.83
N SER A 47 -0.82 -1.89 4.74
CA SER A 47 -1.91 -1.53 3.84
C SER A 47 -1.75 -2.30 2.52
N TYR A 48 -2.86 -2.88 2.07
CA TYR A 48 -2.97 -3.74 0.89
C TYR A 48 -4.47 -3.85 0.55
N THR A 49 -4.82 -4.18 -0.69
CA THR A 49 -6.23 -4.42 -1.03
C THR A 49 -6.58 -5.89 -0.97
N TRP A 50 -7.54 -6.22 -0.10
CA TRP A 50 -8.16 -7.54 0.04
C TRP A 50 -9.55 -7.60 -0.63
N GLY A 51 -10.08 -8.81 -0.82
CA GLY A 51 -11.50 -9.04 -1.18
C GLY A 51 -11.82 -9.09 -2.68
N TYR A 52 -10.90 -8.68 -3.57
CA TYR A 52 -11.09 -8.85 -5.02
C TYR A 52 -10.74 -10.28 -5.48
N ILE A 53 -9.90 -10.96 -4.71
CA ILE A 53 -9.32 -12.26 -5.02
C ILE A 53 -10.01 -13.29 -4.13
N VAL A 54 -11.29 -13.57 -4.44
CA VAL A 54 -12.09 -14.54 -3.70
C VAL A 54 -11.59 -15.95 -4.03
N ALA A 55 -11.09 -16.66 -3.03
CA ALA A 55 -10.82 -18.09 -3.15
C ALA A 55 -12.11 -18.92 -3.04
N THR A 56 -11.99 -20.23 -3.29
CA THR A 56 -13.10 -21.19 -3.21
C THR A 56 -13.91 -20.99 -1.92
N PRO A 57 -15.23 -20.72 -2.02
CA PRO A 57 -16.10 -20.54 -0.86
C PRO A 57 -15.95 -21.69 0.14
N GLY A 58 -15.92 -21.37 1.43
CA GLY A 58 -15.91 -22.37 2.50
C GLY A 58 -14.56 -22.97 2.88
N GLN A 59 -13.43 -22.45 2.37
CA GLN A 59 -12.11 -22.92 2.78
C GLN A 59 -11.33 -21.84 3.55
N PRO A 60 -11.08 -22.03 4.86
CA PRO A 60 -10.18 -21.15 5.60
C PRO A 60 -8.72 -21.37 5.17
N ALA A 61 -7.89 -20.35 5.33
CA ALA A 61 -6.47 -20.43 5.01
C ALA A 61 -5.77 -21.48 5.87
N PRO A 62 -4.89 -22.32 5.28
CA PRO A 62 -4.12 -23.28 6.06
C PRO A 62 -3.09 -22.55 6.93
N ASN A 63 -2.83 -23.10 8.11
CA ASN A 63 -1.83 -22.60 9.07
C ASN A 63 -1.98 -21.11 9.46
N PRO A 64 -3.18 -20.68 9.88
CA PRO A 64 -3.37 -19.32 10.36
C PRO A 64 -2.58 -19.09 11.67
N PRO A 65 -2.27 -17.83 12.02
CA PRO A 65 -1.65 -17.52 13.30
C PRO A 65 -2.39 -18.13 14.49
N ALA A 66 -1.65 -18.59 15.50
CA ALA A 66 -2.27 -19.08 16.73
C ALA A 66 -3.02 -17.94 17.46
N GLY A 67 -4.10 -18.30 18.15
CA GLY A 67 -4.86 -17.36 19.00
C GLY A 67 -6.05 -16.68 18.31
N LEU A 68 -6.21 -16.82 17.00
CA LEU A 68 -7.33 -16.25 16.25
C LEU A 68 -8.69 -16.81 16.69
N LEU A 69 -9.67 -15.91 16.82
CA LEU A 69 -11.03 -16.24 17.21
C LEU A 69 -11.99 -16.38 16.01
N TRP A 70 -11.49 -16.12 14.80
CA TRP A 70 -12.21 -16.21 13.53
C TRP A 70 -11.41 -17.04 12.52
N ASP A 71 -12.03 -17.37 11.41
CA ASP A 71 -11.33 -17.98 10.28
C ASP A 71 -10.67 -16.92 9.42
N VAL A 72 -9.42 -17.18 9.01
CA VAL A 72 -8.75 -16.38 7.98
C VAL A 72 -9.25 -16.86 6.62
N PRO A 73 -9.84 -16.01 5.77
CA PRO A 73 -10.23 -16.42 4.42
C PRO A 73 -9.04 -16.92 3.61
N THR A 74 -9.26 -17.83 2.65
CA THR A 74 -8.27 -18.08 1.60
C THR A 74 -8.30 -16.97 0.55
N VAL A 75 -7.18 -16.77 -0.15
CA VAL A 75 -7.11 -15.94 -1.38
C VAL A 75 -6.55 -16.77 -2.52
N SER A 76 -7.05 -16.56 -3.74
CA SER A 76 -6.69 -17.38 -4.91
C SER A 76 -5.37 -17.00 -5.56
N ALA A 77 -4.82 -15.81 -5.29
CA ALA A 77 -3.59 -15.35 -5.92
C ALA A 77 -2.31 -15.83 -5.21
N TRP A 78 -2.34 -16.00 -3.90
CA TRP A 78 -1.16 -16.39 -3.13
C TRP A 78 -1.52 -17.10 -1.81
N PRO A 79 -0.70 -18.06 -1.35
CA PRO A 79 -0.93 -18.75 -0.09
C PRO A 79 -0.56 -17.87 1.11
N LEU A 80 -1.22 -18.05 2.26
CA LEU A 80 -0.90 -17.32 3.49
C LEU A 80 0.59 -17.39 3.88
N SER A 81 1.29 -18.48 3.56
CA SER A 81 2.74 -18.60 3.75
C SER A 81 3.53 -17.55 2.97
N ARG A 82 3.10 -17.17 1.77
CA ARG A 82 3.73 -16.10 0.99
C ARG A 82 3.54 -14.75 1.67
N ALA A 83 2.33 -14.43 2.13
CA ALA A 83 2.17 -13.18 2.88
C ALA A 83 3.00 -13.16 4.14
N ARG A 84 3.12 -14.28 4.86
CA ARG A 84 4.00 -14.37 6.02
C ARG A 84 5.45 -13.98 5.67
N GLU A 85 5.98 -14.49 4.57
CA GLU A 85 7.32 -14.12 4.08
C GLU A 85 7.41 -12.62 3.78
N VAL A 86 6.38 -12.04 3.14
CA VAL A 86 6.34 -10.60 2.84
C VAL A 86 6.26 -9.77 4.12
N MET A 87 5.45 -10.16 5.10
CA MET A 87 5.33 -9.42 6.36
C MET A 87 6.66 -9.33 7.11
N GLN A 88 7.57 -10.30 6.93
CA GLN A 88 8.90 -10.26 7.54
C GLN A 88 9.78 -9.11 7.02
N THR A 89 9.44 -8.49 5.88
CA THR A 89 10.23 -7.39 5.30
C THR A 89 9.93 -6.02 5.93
N ILE A 90 8.92 -5.92 6.80
CA ILE A 90 8.50 -4.68 7.48
C ILE A 90 9.54 -4.17 8.50
N GLY A 91 10.44 -5.05 8.97
CA GLY A 91 11.52 -4.68 9.88
C GLY A 91 11.10 -4.47 11.34
N THR A 92 9.98 -5.06 11.78
CA THR A 92 9.59 -5.13 13.19
C THR A 92 8.92 -6.46 13.49
N ARG A 93 8.93 -6.88 14.77
CA ARG A 93 8.38 -8.16 15.22
C ARG A 93 6.85 -8.16 15.28
N TYR A 94 6.27 -7.05 15.71
CA TYR A 94 4.83 -6.94 15.94
C TYR A 94 4.16 -6.12 14.86
N VAL A 95 3.06 -6.62 14.32
CA VAL A 95 2.34 -5.97 13.23
C VAL A 95 0.84 -5.96 13.50
N TRP A 96 0.21 -4.81 13.29
CA TRP A 96 -1.22 -4.76 13.09
C TRP A 96 -1.50 -4.96 11.59
N TRP A 97 -2.05 -6.12 11.28
CA TRP A 97 -2.47 -6.50 9.95
C TRP A 97 -3.94 -6.86 10.02
N ASP A 98 -4.79 -6.08 9.36
CA ASP A 98 -6.26 -6.19 9.47
C ASP A 98 -6.79 -7.63 9.33
N TRP A 99 -6.19 -8.44 8.45
CA TRP A 99 -6.57 -9.84 8.22
C TRP A 99 -6.45 -10.70 9.48
N MET A 100 -5.45 -10.38 10.29
CA MET A 100 -5.07 -11.10 11.51
C MET A 100 -5.53 -10.39 12.78
N CYS A 101 -5.83 -9.09 12.72
CA CYS A 101 -6.15 -8.28 13.89
C CYS A 101 -7.60 -7.80 13.92
N VAL A 102 -8.33 -7.91 12.81
CA VAL A 102 -9.76 -7.58 12.70
C VAL A 102 -10.55 -8.86 12.41
N PRO A 103 -11.62 -9.15 13.17
CA PRO A 103 -12.50 -10.27 12.86
C PRO A 103 -12.99 -10.26 11.41
N GLN A 104 -12.85 -11.38 10.73
CA GLN A 104 -13.14 -11.50 9.30
C GLN A 104 -14.51 -12.14 9.05
N ARG A 105 -15.18 -11.69 7.98
CA ARG A 105 -16.42 -12.29 7.45
C ARG A 105 -16.14 -12.86 6.07
N GLY A 106 -16.86 -13.91 5.70
CA GLY A 106 -16.75 -14.49 4.36
C GLY A 106 -17.74 -15.62 4.14
N GLU A 107 -18.08 -15.86 2.88
CA GLU A 107 -18.95 -16.96 2.49
C GLU A 107 -18.29 -18.31 2.83
N GLY A 108 -18.97 -19.11 3.65
CA GLY A 108 -18.49 -20.42 4.11
C GLY A 108 -17.42 -20.38 5.22
N LEU A 109 -17.07 -19.20 5.74
CA LEU A 109 -16.29 -19.09 6.99
C LEU A 109 -17.19 -19.27 8.21
N ARG A 110 -16.62 -19.60 9.37
CA ARG A 110 -17.35 -19.59 10.64
C ARG A 110 -18.00 -18.21 10.86
N PRO A 111 -19.32 -18.14 11.12
CA PRO A 111 -19.97 -16.88 11.44
C PRO A 111 -19.36 -16.22 12.67
N LEU A 112 -19.18 -14.89 12.61
CA LEU A 112 -18.76 -14.13 13.78
C LEU A 112 -19.84 -14.16 14.86
N SER A 113 -19.43 -14.30 16.12
CA SER A 113 -20.34 -14.07 17.24
C SER A 113 -20.69 -12.58 17.30
N ARG A 114 -21.86 -12.23 17.87
CA ARG A 114 -22.29 -10.84 18.06
C ARG A 114 -21.22 -9.97 18.75
N GLU A 115 -20.44 -10.56 19.65
CA GLU A 115 -19.33 -9.88 20.33
C GLU A 115 -18.20 -9.55 19.35
N LEU A 116 -17.81 -10.50 18.48
CA LEU A 116 -16.79 -10.26 17.45
C LEU A 116 -17.26 -9.30 16.36
N GLU A 117 -18.56 -9.21 16.09
CA GLU A 117 -19.12 -8.20 15.18
C GLU A 117 -18.94 -6.78 15.74
N VAL A 118 -19.14 -6.59 17.04
CA VAL A 118 -18.88 -5.31 17.71
C VAL A 118 -17.38 -5.00 17.67
N VAL A 119 -16.54 -5.99 17.99
CA VAL A 119 -15.09 -5.82 17.95
C VAL A 119 -14.58 -5.46 16.55
N GLN A 120 -15.14 -6.06 15.50
CA GLN A 120 -14.82 -5.71 14.12
C GLN A 120 -15.06 -4.21 13.86
N ALA A 121 -16.24 -3.71 14.22
CA ALA A 121 -16.59 -2.30 14.03
C ALA A 121 -15.69 -1.37 14.87
N GLU A 122 -15.35 -1.77 16.09
CA GLU A 122 -14.46 -1.00 16.97
C GLU A 122 -13.02 -0.94 16.47
N GLU A 123 -12.45 -2.05 15.99
CA GLU A 123 -11.10 -2.06 15.40
C GLU A 123 -11.03 -1.22 14.12
N ILE A 124 -12.04 -1.33 13.25
CA ILE A 124 -12.18 -0.48 12.06
C ILE A 124 -12.26 0.99 12.47
N GLY A 125 -13.10 1.32 13.47
CA GLY A 125 -13.35 2.69 13.90
C GLY A 125 -12.13 3.43 14.46
N LYS A 126 -11.07 2.72 14.85
CA LYS A 126 -9.84 3.32 15.39
C LYS A 126 -8.62 3.16 14.49
N GLN A 127 -8.79 2.75 13.23
CA GLN A 127 -7.69 2.61 12.28
C GLN A 127 -6.81 3.85 12.19
N MET A 128 -7.37 5.06 12.16
CA MET A 128 -6.56 6.29 12.13
C MET A 128 -5.57 6.38 13.31
N HIS A 129 -5.97 5.96 14.51
CA HIS A 129 -5.09 5.93 15.67
C HIS A 129 -4.05 4.81 15.58
N ILE A 130 -4.45 3.64 15.05
CA ILE A 130 -3.54 2.51 14.86
C ILE A 130 -2.46 2.87 13.84
N TYR A 131 -2.85 3.36 12.66
CA TYR A 131 -1.91 3.79 11.62
C TYR A 131 -1.04 4.96 12.11
N GLY A 132 -1.61 5.95 12.79
CA GLY A 132 -0.87 7.12 13.29
C GLY A 132 0.11 6.81 14.42
N ASN A 133 -0.07 5.72 15.17
CA ASN A 133 0.82 5.32 16.27
C ASN A 133 1.81 4.22 15.86
N ALA A 134 1.75 3.73 14.63
CA ALA A 134 2.68 2.73 14.13
C ALA A 134 4.05 3.36 13.86
N THR A 135 5.11 2.59 14.09
CA THR A 135 6.51 3.04 13.89
C THR A 135 7.11 2.56 12.58
N LYS A 136 6.45 1.59 11.95
CA LYS A 136 6.82 0.99 10.67
C LYS A 136 5.56 0.78 9.86
N SER A 137 5.71 0.80 8.55
CA SER A 137 4.60 0.58 7.64
C SER A 137 5.14 0.00 6.34
N ILE A 138 4.27 -0.72 5.63
CA ILE A 138 4.49 -1.14 4.24
C ILE A 138 3.19 -1.00 3.46
N ILE A 139 3.30 -0.64 2.18
CA ILE A 139 2.24 -0.82 1.19
C ILE A 139 2.58 -2.04 0.35
N TRP A 140 1.76 -3.08 0.45
CA TRP A 140 1.97 -4.30 -0.30
C TRP A 140 1.21 -4.30 -1.62
N LEU A 141 1.94 -4.03 -2.70
CA LEU A 141 1.47 -4.05 -4.09
C LEU A 141 1.55 -5.49 -4.63
N HIS A 142 0.61 -6.33 -4.18
CA HIS A 142 0.71 -7.79 -4.36
C HIS A 142 0.57 -8.25 -5.81
N SER A 143 -0.03 -7.45 -6.69
CA SER A 143 -0.10 -7.72 -8.14
C SER A 143 1.18 -7.29 -8.88
N THR A 144 2.05 -6.54 -8.21
CA THR A 144 3.22 -5.91 -8.81
C THR A 144 4.46 -6.77 -8.60
N ASN A 145 5.43 -6.68 -9.51
CA ASN A 145 6.73 -7.33 -9.40
C ASN A 145 7.81 -6.42 -10.02
N TRP A 146 8.83 -6.07 -9.24
CA TRP A 146 9.89 -5.14 -9.68
C TRP A 146 10.92 -5.76 -10.64
N THR A 147 10.88 -7.08 -10.81
CA THR A 147 11.89 -7.86 -11.56
C THR A 147 11.39 -8.39 -12.89
N THR A 148 10.15 -8.09 -13.31
CA THR A 148 9.61 -8.59 -14.58
C THR A 148 10.24 -7.87 -15.77
N THR A 149 10.29 -8.57 -16.90
CA THR A 149 10.62 -7.98 -18.20
C THR A 149 9.54 -8.37 -19.21
N PRO A 150 8.75 -7.42 -19.74
CA PRO A 150 8.82 -5.97 -19.50
C PRO A 150 8.50 -5.58 -18.05
N ALA A 151 8.87 -4.35 -17.68
CA ALA A 151 8.62 -3.79 -16.36
C ALA A 151 7.11 -3.72 -16.09
N SER A 152 6.72 -3.78 -14.81
CA SER A 152 5.31 -3.62 -14.44
C SER A 152 4.86 -2.17 -14.65
N ALA A 153 3.56 -1.93 -14.91
CA ALA A 153 3.05 -0.58 -15.15
C ALA A 153 3.34 0.37 -13.97
N MET A 154 3.29 -0.15 -12.74
CA MET A 154 3.65 0.60 -11.54
C MET A 154 5.13 0.97 -11.51
N GLN A 155 6.01 0.05 -11.88
CA GLN A 155 7.45 0.31 -11.97
C GLN A 155 7.76 1.33 -13.06
N GLU A 156 7.13 1.21 -14.22
CA GLU A 156 7.28 2.20 -15.29
C GLU A 156 6.79 3.56 -14.81
N LEU A 157 5.58 3.66 -14.25
CA LEU A 157 5.02 4.90 -13.72
C LEU A 157 5.94 5.61 -12.72
N LEU A 158 6.52 4.86 -11.76
CA LEU A 158 7.48 5.39 -10.78
C LEU A 158 8.78 5.88 -11.44
N HIS A 159 9.17 5.30 -12.58
CA HIS A 159 10.32 5.71 -13.37
C HIS A 159 10.04 6.85 -14.38
N LEU A 160 8.80 7.33 -14.52
CA LEU A 160 8.43 8.41 -15.45
C LEU A 160 8.71 9.83 -14.95
N ARG A 161 9.75 10.02 -14.13
CA ARG A 161 10.25 11.36 -13.84
C ARG A 161 11.12 11.81 -15.00
N LEU A 162 10.77 12.95 -15.61
CA LEU A 162 11.77 13.69 -16.37
C LEU A 162 12.81 14.19 -15.37
N TYR A 163 14.08 13.88 -15.62
CA TYR A 163 15.19 14.56 -14.97
C TYR A 163 14.98 16.07 -15.19
N TYR A 164 14.59 16.79 -14.14
CA TYR A 164 15.03 18.17 -13.99
C TYR A 164 16.41 18.06 -13.40
N ASP A 165 17.41 17.99 -14.26
CA ASP A 165 18.73 18.38 -13.82
C ASP A 165 18.64 19.91 -13.62
N GLU A 166 18.70 20.38 -12.36
CA GLU A 166 18.63 21.80 -12.01
C GLU A 166 19.74 22.61 -12.70
N ASP A 167 20.83 21.95 -13.14
CA ASP A 167 21.92 22.55 -13.91
C ASP A 167 21.65 22.57 -15.44
N THR A 168 20.60 21.88 -15.91
CA THR A 168 20.07 22.05 -17.26
C THR A 168 18.72 22.74 -17.19
N ALA A 169 18.69 24.02 -17.54
CA ALA A 169 17.45 24.73 -17.85
C ALA A 169 16.53 23.82 -18.70
N PRO A 170 15.19 23.88 -18.51
CA PRO A 170 14.26 23.07 -19.30
C PRO A 170 14.65 23.18 -20.76
N ASP A 171 14.95 22.05 -21.41
CA ASP A 171 15.47 22.06 -22.78
C ASP A 171 14.52 22.92 -23.61
N PRO A 172 14.98 24.09 -24.12
CA PRO A 172 14.13 24.98 -24.90
C PRO A 172 13.64 24.31 -26.19
N ASN A 173 14.18 23.14 -26.54
CA ASN A 173 13.73 22.29 -27.63
C ASN A 173 12.75 21.19 -27.20
N THR A 174 12.21 21.21 -25.97
CA THR A 174 11.13 20.29 -25.59
C THR A 174 9.91 20.61 -26.46
N THR A 175 9.78 19.89 -27.57
CA THR A 175 8.73 20.14 -28.53
C THR A 175 7.37 19.83 -27.92
N PRO A 176 6.29 20.50 -28.36
CA PRO A 176 4.92 20.13 -27.98
C PRO A 176 4.63 18.63 -28.18
N THR A 177 5.22 18.02 -29.22
CA THR A 177 5.14 16.58 -29.48
C THR A 177 5.80 15.73 -28.39
N SER A 178 6.97 16.15 -27.88
CA SER A 178 7.64 15.45 -26.77
C SER A 178 6.83 15.52 -25.49
N LEU A 179 6.30 16.70 -25.14
CA LEU A 179 5.41 16.86 -23.98
C LEU A 179 4.13 16.02 -24.13
N GLN A 180 3.52 16.03 -25.33
CA GLN A 180 2.34 15.22 -25.61
C GLN A 180 2.62 13.73 -25.48
N ASN A 181 3.75 13.24 -26.00
CA ASN A 181 4.14 11.84 -25.90
C ASN A 181 4.39 11.43 -24.45
N HIS A 182 5.08 12.28 -23.68
CA HIS A 182 5.34 12.04 -22.25
C HIS A 182 4.04 12.00 -21.45
N ALA A 183 3.17 12.99 -21.62
CA ALA A 183 1.86 13.06 -20.96
C ALA A 183 0.97 11.86 -21.31
N ASN A 184 0.94 11.45 -22.60
CA ASN A 184 0.22 10.26 -23.03
C ASN A 184 0.77 8.99 -22.38
N HIS A 185 2.09 8.90 -22.21
CA HIS A 185 2.72 7.75 -21.60
C HIS A 185 2.45 7.68 -20.09
N ILE A 186 2.51 8.81 -19.36
CA ILE A 186 2.07 8.86 -17.95
C ILE A 186 0.60 8.43 -17.85
N ALA A 187 -0.29 8.99 -18.68
CA ALA A 187 -1.71 8.68 -18.64
C ALA A 187 -1.98 7.19 -18.90
N ALA A 188 -1.27 6.58 -19.86
CA ALA A 188 -1.35 5.16 -20.16
C ALA A 188 -0.86 4.30 -18.97
N GLN A 189 0.30 4.62 -18.39
CA GLN A 189 0.82 3.87 -17.25
C GLN A 189 -0.03 4.04 -16.00
N LEU A 190 -0.61 5.22 -15.77
CA LEU A 190 -1.54 5.45 -14.68
C LEU A 190 -2.79 4.58 -14.84
N ALA A 191 -3.35 4.50 -16.05
CA ALA A 191 -4.49 3.64 -16.33
C ALA A 191 -4.17 2.15 -16.14
N LEU A 192 -3.01 1.70 -16.63
CA LEU A 192 -2.55 0.31 -16.50
C LEU A 192 -2.23 -0.05 -15.04
N ALA A 193 -1.52 0.81 -14.31
CA ALA A 193 -1.27 0.64 -12.88
C ALA A 193 -2.58 0.60 -12.11
N HIS A 194 -3.55 1.45 -12.48
CA HIS A 194 -4.88 1.42 -11.89
C HIS A 194 -5.64 0.12 -12.18
N GLU A 195 -5.51 -0.43 -13.38
CA GLU A 195 -6.18 -1.68 -13.75
C GLU A 195 -5.56 -2.90 -13.02
N GLN A 196 -4.23 -2.96 -12.98
CA GLN A 196 -3.45 -4.10 -12.53
C GLN A 196 -3.28 -4.15 -11.00
N GLU A 197 -3.14 -3.00 -10.35
CA GLU A 197 -2.85 -2.92 -8.93
C GLU A 197 -4.07 -2.49 -8.12
N HIS A 198 -4.69 -3.46 -7.44
CA HIS A 198 -5.92 -3.25 -6.69
C HIS A 198 -5.77 -2.23 -5.57
N TRP A 199 -4.58 -2.06 -5.01
CA TRP A 199 -4.31 -1.03 -4.00
C TRP A 199 -4.67 0.39 -4.49
N THR A 200 -4.54 0.66 -5.78
CA THR A 200 -4.89 1.96 -6.37
C THR A 200 -6.38 2.11 -6.69
N ARG A 201 -7.17 1.03 -6.60
CA ARG A 201 -8.60 0.98 -6.96
C ARG A 201 -9.52 1.08 -5.75
N SER A 202 -9.01 0.77 -4.56
CA SER A 202 -9.80 0.77 -3.35
C SER A 202 -9.69 2.13 -2.66
N GLY A 203 -10.84 2.79 -2.48
CA GLY A 203 -10.91 4.05 -1.74
C GLY A 203 -10.46 3.91 -0.28
N TRP A 204 -10.56 2.70 0.27
CA TRP A 204 -10.07 2.35 1.60
C TRP A 204 -8.54 2.40 1.68
N THR A 205 -7.85 1.76 0.73
CA THR A 205 -6.39 1.76 0.69
C THR A 205 -5.81 3.11 0.29
N LEU A 206 -6.57 3.91 -0.48
CA LEU A 206 -6.20 5.30 -0.76
C LEU A 206 -6.18 6.14 0.53
N GLN A 207 -7.15 5.97 1.42
CA GLN A 207 -7.16 6.67 2.72
C GLN A 207 -5.96 6.26 3.58
N GLU A 208 -5.65 4.97 3.63
CA GLU A 208 -4.48 4.44 4.34
C GLU A 208 -3.18 4.98 3.73
N GLY A 209 -3.05 4.99 2.40
CA GLY A 209 -1.88 5.50 1.68
C GLY A 209 -1.61 6.99 1.90
N VAL A 210 -2.66 7.82 1.98
CA VAL A 210 -2.51 9.27 2.28
C VAL A 210 -1.95 9.48 3.69
N LEU A 211 -2.40 8.70 4.67
CA LEU A 211 -1.85 8.76 6.04
C LEU A 211 -0.40 8.24 6.11
N LEU A 212 0.00 7.44 5.12
CA LEU A 212 1.24 6.68 5.06
C LEU A 212 2.17 7.17 3.94
N HIS A 213 2.18 8.47 3.62
CA HIS A 213 2.91 8.99 2.46
C HIS A 213 4.41 8.62 2.40
N GLU A 214 5.11 8.51 3.53
CA GLU A 214 6.53 8.09 3.61
C GLU A 214 6.74 6.57 3.57
N THR A 215 5.66 5.79 3.39
CA THR A 215 5.72 4.32 3.49
C THR A 215 6.26 3.69 2.23
N ASP A 216 7.19 2.76 2.41
CA ASP A 216 7.77 1.95 1.34
C ASP A 216 6.69 1.18 0.56
N LEU A 217 6.81 1.21 -0.77
CA LEU A 217 6.10 0.33 -1.67
C LEU A 217 6.89 -0.98 -1.81
N ILE A 218 6.26 -2.11 -1.49
CA ILE A 218 6.83 -3.43 -1.70
C ILE A 218 6.02 -4.22 -2.72
N ASP A 219 6.70 -5.02 -3.55
CA ASP A 219 6.05 -5.85 -4.56
C ASP A 219 5.44 -7.13 -3.97
N GLY A 220 4.85 -7.97 -4.83
CA GLY A 220 4.29 -9.28 -4.47
C GLY A 220 5.25 -10.23 -3.75
N ARG A 221 6.56 -9.97 -3.78
CA ARG A 221 7.61 -10.75 -3.11
C ARG A 221 8.21 -10.04 -1.90
N GLY A 222 7.72 -8.85 -1.57
CA GLY A 222 8.23 -8.02 -0.47
C GLY A 222 9.50 -7.27 -0.80
N ALA A 223 9.89 -7.20 -2.08
CA ALA A 223 11.04 -6.41 -2.51
C ALA A 223 10.68 -4.92 -2.59
N ARG A 224 11.63 -4.06 -2.23
CA ARG A 224 11.52 -2.61 -2.40
C ARG A 224 12.07 -2.22 -3.77
N LEU A 225 11.44 -1.24 -4.41
CA LEU A 225 12.03 -0.63 -5.60
C LEU A 225 13.14 0.32 -5.16
N THR A 226 14.37 0.06 -5.60
CA THR A 226 15.58 0.76 -5.18
C THR A 226 16.10 1.66 -6.29
N ASP A 227 16.78 2.71 -5.87
CA ASP A 227 17.46 3.67 -6.73
C ASP A 227 18.82 3.15 -7.23
N LEU A 228 18.80 2.02 -7.95
CA LEU A 228 20.05 1.36 -8.37
C LEU A 228 20.84 2.13 -9.44
N THR A 229 20.22 3.14 -10.07
CA THR A 229 20.81 3.81 -11.23
C THR A 229 21.11 5.29 -11.02
N SER A 230 20.46 5.99 -10.08
CA SER A 230 20.53 7.45 -10.00
C SER A 230 20.30 7.99 -8.58
N PRO A 231 21.30 7.91 -7.67
CA PRO A 231 21.16 8.34 -6.26
C PRO A 231 20.36 9.64 -6.08
N GLY A 232 19.26 9.56 -5.31
CA GLY A 232 18.30 10.65 -5.13
C GLY A 232 17.11 10.61 -6.10
N TYR A 233 16.91 9.50 -6.82
CA TYR A 233 15.79 9.34 -7.74
C TYR A 233 14.44 9.33 -7.01
N PHE A 234 14.35 8.61 -5.90
CA PHE A 234 13.19 8.62 -5.00
C PHE A 234 13.40 9.62 -3.87
N LEU A 235 12.31 9.97 -3.16
CA LEU A 235 12.38 10.85 -1.99
C LEU A 235 13.21 10.27 -0.83
N GLY A 236 13.50 8.97 -0.87
CA GLY A 236 14.44 8.28 0.02
C GLY A 236 15.19 7.16 -0.72
N ASP A 237 15.69 6.17 0.01
CA ASP A 237 16.45 5.04 -0.56
C ASP A 237 15.58 4.10 -1.42
N HIS A 238 14.26 4.20 -1.26
CA HIS A 238 13.25 3.33 -1.86
C HIS A 238 12.05 4.13 -2.35
N ALA A 239 11.29 3.55 -3.28
CA ALA A 239 10.01 4.13 -3.70
C ALA A 239 8.98 4.07 -2.58
N THR A 240 8.34 5.20 -2.30
CA THR A 240 7.30 5.39 -1.29
C THR A 240 5.97 5.79 -1.92
N VAL A 241 4.90 5.87 -1.11
CA VAL A 241 3.60 6.39 -1.57
C VAL A 241 3.72 7.81 -2.11
N ALA A 242 4.52 8.66 -1.48
CA ALA A 242 4.76 10.03 -1.94
C ALA A 242 5.36 10.05 -3.35
N ASP A 243 6.20 9.07 -3.71
CA ASP A 243 6.80 8.99 -5.04
C ASP A 243 5.78 8.74 -6.16
N LEU A 244 4.62 8.12 -5.87
CA LEU A 244 3.50 7.95 -6.82
C LEU A 244 2.88 9.28 -7.25
N THR A 245 2.98 10.31 -6.40
CA THR A 245 2.38 11.62 -6.69
C THR A 245 3.20 12.41 -7.70
N ILE A 246 4.48 12.10 -7.87
CA ILE A 246 5.39 12.87 -8.73
C ILE A 246 5.01 12.79 -10.21
N PRO A 247 4.81 11.61 -10.83
CA PRO A 247 4.38 11.54 -12.24
C PRO A 247 3.01 12.20 -12.45
N VAL A 248 2.10 12.13 -11.46
CA VAL A 248 0.78 12.77 -11.56
C VAL A 248 0.88 14.30 -11.49
N THR A 249 1.65 14.82 -10.54
CA THR A 249 1.93 16.26 -10.44
C THR A 249 2.62 16.77 -11.71
N ARG A 250 3.54 15.98 -12.27
CA ARG A 250 4.20 16.31 -13.52
C ARG A 250 3.23 16.37 -14.69
N LEU A 251 2.34 15.39 -14.83
CA LEU A 251 1.29 15.40 -15.85
C LEU A 251 0.43 16.67 -15.73
N ALA A 252 0.02 17.04 -14.52
CA ALA A 252 -0.75 18.27 -14.29
C ALA A 252 0.03 19.53 -14.71
N PHE A 253 1.32 19.61 -14.38
CA PHE A 253 2.20 20.71 -14.79
C PHE A 253 2.34 20.79 -16.32
N GLU A 254 2.58 19.67 -16.99
CA GLU A 254 2.75 19.63 -18.45
C GLU A 254 1.47 20.01 -19.20
N LEU A 255 0.31 19.57 -18.70
CA LEU A 255 -0.99 19.99 -19.23
C LEU A 255 -1.21 21.49 -19.05
N ALA A 256 -0.81 22.06 -17.91
CA ALA A 256 -0.90 23.51 -17.67
C ALA A 256 0.02 24.30 -18.60
N ILE A 257 1.26 23.84 -18.83
CA ILE A 257 2.18 24.44 -19.79
C ILE A 257 1.64 24.36 -21.22
N ALA A 258 1.12 23.20 -21.63
CA ALA A 258 0.53 23.03 -22.95
C ALA A 258 -0.66 23.99 -23.18
N TYR A 259 -1.53 24.13 -22.18
CA TYR A 259 -2.64 25.08 -22.21
C TYR A 259 -2.14 26.53 -22.30
N PHE A 260 -1.11 26.88 -21.53
CA PHE A 260 -0.48 28.19 -21.61
C PHE A 260 0.10 28.47 -23.00
N MET A 261 0.87 27.54 -23.58
CA MET A 261 1.43 27.66 -24.94
C MET A 261 0.32 27.85 -25.99
N GLN A 262 -0.76 27.08 -25.89
CA GLN A 262 -1.92 27.22 -26.78
C GLN A 262 -2.59 28.60 -26.62
N SER A 263 -2.76 29.08 -25.39
CA SER A 263 -3.38 30.39 -25.10
C SER A 263 -2.56 31.59 -25.61
N GLN A 264 -1.23 31.45 -25.69
CA GLN A 264 -0.32 32.48 -26.18
C GLN A 264 -0.16 32.46 -27.72
N GLY A 265 -0.87 31.57 -28.43
CA GLY A 265 -0.85 31.53 -29.89
C GLY A 265 0.44 30.98 -30.48
N TYR A 266 1.06 29.98 -29.86
CA TYR A 266 2.20 29.26 -30.45
C TYR A 266 1.73 28.55 -31.74
N GLU A 267 1.83 29.24 -32.88
CA GLU A 267 1.73 28.60 -34.19
C GLU A 267 3.02 27.80 -34.40
N PRO A 268 2.95 26.47 -34.64
CA PRO A 268 4.14 25.75 -35.08
C PRO A 268 4.63 26.44 -36.35
N ASP A 269 5.92 26.73 -36.41
CA ASP A 269 6.57 27.34 -37.57
C ASP A 269 6.49 26.35 -38.75
N VAL A 270 5.34 26.30 -39.40
CA VAL A 270 5.13 25.64 -40.68
C VAL A 270 5.78 26.56 -41.70
N GLY A 271 7.08 26.34 -41.86
CA GLY A 271 8.00 27.16 -42.65
C GLY A 271 7.31 27.88 -43.81
N ALA A 272 7.47 29.20 -43.83
CA ALA A 272 6.93 30.05 -44.88
C ALA A 272 7.34 29.53 -46.27
N PRO A 273 6.42 29.58 -47.26
CA PRO A 273 6.68 29.09 -48.62
C PRO A 273 7.80 29.82 -49.34
#